data_AF-A0A2W4K236-F1
#
_entry.id   AF-A0A2W4K236-F1
#
_cell.length_a   1.000
_cell.length_b   1.000
_cell.length_c   1.000
_cell.angle_alpha   90.00
_cell.angle_beta   90.00
_cell.angle_gamma   90.00
#
_symmetry.space_group_name_H-M   'P 1'
#
loop_
_entity.id
_entity.type
_entity.pdbx_description
1 polymer ?
#
loop_
_entity_poly.entity_id
_entity_poly.type
_entity_poly.pdbx_seq_one_letter_code
_entity_poly.pdbx_strand_id
1 'polypeptide(L)'
;MNRTPGFAALLLWLWALCFAGIAAAQAPATHDHGFHDAGHWARIFDNPDRDTWQKPEEVIRALELKPDAAVADIGAGTGYFAVRLARAVPNGRVYAVDVEQEMVAYLEKRARHEGLSN
;
A
#
# COMPACT_ATOMS: atom_id res chain seq x y z
N MET A 1 -24.91 7.83 59.17
CA MET A 1 -24.50 6.42 59.29
C MET A 1 -25.55 5.59 58.55
N ASN A 2 -25.31 4.84 57.49
CA ASN A 2 -24.10 4.22 56.97
C ASN A 2 -24.06 4.29 55.44
N ARG A 3 -22.87 4.53 54.90
CA ARG A 3 -22.54 4.42 53.48
C ARG A 3 -22.42 2.94 53.14
N THR A 4 -23.10 2.46 52.10
CA THR A 4 -22.87 1.14 51.51
C THR A 4 -21.94 1.30 50.29
N PRO A 5 -20.66 0.90 50.35
CA PRO A 5 -19.76 0.90 49.20
C PRO A 5 -19.89 -0.45 48.48
N GLY A 6 -21.03 -0.69 47.82
CA GLY A 6 -21.32 -1.99 47.19
C GLY A 6 -21.06 -2.05 45.68
N PHE A 7 -21.10 -0.91 44.98
CA PHE A 7 -21.10 -0.91 43.51
C PHE A 7 -19.79 -0.45 42.86
N ALA A 8 -18.93 0.29 43.57
CA ALA A 8 -17.68 0.80 43.01
C ALA A 8 -16.55 -0.26 42.94
N ALA A 9 -16.62 -1.32 43.77
CA ALA A 9 -15.58 -2.35 43.81
C ALA A 9 -15.69 -3.38 42.67
N LEU A 10 -16.90 -3.58 42.10
CA LEU A 10 -17.13 -4.55 41.03
C LEU A 10 -16.68 -4.03 39.65
N LEU A 11 -16.69 -2.71 39.44
CA LEU A 11 -16.19 -2.05 38.22
C LEU A 11 -14.66 -2.01 38.14
N LEU A 12 -13.96 -2.06 39.28
CA LEU A 12 -12.49 -2.10 39.32
C LEU A 12 -11.92 -3.51 39.09
N TRP A 13 -12.70 -4.57 39.33
CA TRP A 13 -12.28 -5.95 39.02
C TRP A 13 -12.48 -6.32 37.54
N LEU A 14 -13.42 -5.67 36.85
CA LEU A 14 -13.61 -5.82 35.39
C LEU A 14 -12.56 -5.05 34.56
N TRP A 15 -11.87 -4.06 35.14
CA TRP A 15 -10.78 -3.36 34.47
C TRP A 15 -9.44 -4.12 34.50
N ALA A 16 -9.19 -4.91 35.55
CA ALA A 16 -7.94 -5.68 35.70
C ALA A 16 -7.84 -6.89 34.75
N LEU A 17 -8.97 -7.43 34.26
CA LEU A 17 -8.99 -8.56 33.34
C LEU A 17 -8.79 -8.17 31.86
N CYS A 18 -8.84 -6.89 31.51
CA CYS A 18 -8.59 -6.44 30.14
C CYS A 18 -7.10 -6.16 29.84
N PHE A 19 -6.22 -6.10 30.83
CA PHE A 19 -4.81 -5.74 30.62
C PHE A 19 -3.84 -6.94 30.56
N ALA A 20 -4.28 -8.16 30.90
CA ALA A 20 -3.40 -9.33 30.90
C ALA A 20 -3.29 -10.05 29.54
N GLY A 21 -4.05 -9.64 28.52
CA GLY A 21 -4.15 -10.34 27.23
C GLY A 21 -3.27 -9.81 26.08
N ILE A 22 -2.63 -8.64 26.22
CA ILE A 22 -1.97 -7.98 25.07
C ILE A 22 -0.49 -8.39 24.92
N ALA A 23 0.13 -9.02 25.93
CA ALA A 23 1.56 -9.32 25.89
C ALA A 23 1.96 -10.56 25.06
N ALA A 24 1.00 -11.39 24.62
CA ALA A 24 1.30 -12.69 23.99
C ALA A 24 1.05 -12.76 22.47
N ALA A 25 0.85 -11.62 21.79
CA ALA A 25 0.59 -11.60 20.34
C ALA A 25 1.81 -11.22 19.48
N GLN A 26 2.92 -10.76 20.09
CA GLN A 26 4.11 -10.34 19.35
C GLN A 26 5.23 -11.40 19.44
N ALA A 27 5.01 -12.54 18.79
CA ALA A 27 6.15 -13.30 18.31
C ALA A 27 6.81 -12.48 17.18
N PRO A 28 8.16 -12.36 17.12
CA PRO A 28 8.80 -11.71 15.99
C PRO A 28 8.40 -12.46 14.72
N ALA A 29 7.70 -11.79 13.80
CA ALA A 29 7.38 -12.34 12.51
C ALA A 29 8.71 -12.60 11.77
N THR A 30 9.20 -13.83 11.85
CA THR A 30 10.33 -14.32 11.06
C THR A 30 9.78 -14.80 9.72
N HIS A 31 9.23 -13.86 8.96
CA HIS A 31 8.95 -14.10 7.56
C HIS A 31 9.74 -13.04 6.80
N ASP A 32 10.77 -13.49 6.08
CA ASP A 32 11.45 -12.66 5.10
C ASP A 32 10.46 -12.45 3.94
N HIS A 33 9.65 -11.39 4.07
CA HIS A 33 8.61 -10.98 3.13
C HIS A 33 9.08 -9.85 2.21
N GLY A 34 10.37 -9.54 2.19
CA GLY A 34 10.91 -8.44 1.41
C GLY A 34 10.83 -8.72 -0.09
N PHE A 35 10.49 -7.69 -0.87
CA PHE A 35 10.46 -7.80 -2.32
C PHE A 35 11.83 -7.46 -2.94
N HIS A 36 12.90 -8.08 -2.41
CA HIS A 36 14.31 -7.81 -2.71
C HIS A 36 14.83 -8.35 -4.06
N ASP A 37 13.94 -8.85 -4.93
CA ASP A 37 14.28 -9.17 -6.32
C ASP A 37 13.22 -8.56 -7.22
N ALA A 38 13.37 -7.27 -7.50
CA ALA A 38 12.43 -6.55 -8.37
C ALA A 38 12.30 -7.18 -9.76
N GLY A 39 13.35 -7.86 -10.26
CA GLY A 39 13.30 -8.55 -11.54
C GLY A 39 12.41 -9.81 -11.51
N HIS A 40 12.48 -10.59 -10.45
CA HIS A 40 11.56 -11.70 -10.21
C HIS A 40 10.11 -11.20 -10.08
N TRP A 41 9.89 -10.22 -9.21
CA TRP A 41 8.55 -9.70 -8.93
C TRP A 41 7.94 -8.96 -10.12
N ALA A 42 8.73 -8.29 -10.96
CA ALA A 42 8.24 -7.69 -12.21
C ALA A 42 7.51 -8.71 -13.09
N ARG A 43 8.02 -9.95 -13.20
CA ARG A 43 7.36 -11.00 -13.99
C ARG A 43 5.97 -11.35 -13.45
N ILE A 44 5.76 -11.20 -12.15
CA ILE A 44 4.51 -11.51 -11.45
C ILE A 44 3.58 -10.29 -11.49
N PHE A 45 4.08 -9.12 -11.08
CA PHE A 45 3.32 -7.88 -10.96
C PHE A 45 2.91 -7.31 -12.31
N ASP A 46 3.75 -7.47 -13.34
CA ASP A 46 3.48 -7.04 -14.71
C ASP A 46 2.95 -8.17 -15.60
N ASN A 47 2.54 -9.31 -15.04
CA ASN A 47 1.93 -10.37 -15.83
C ASN A 47 0.67 -9.83 -16.55
N PRO A 48 0.59 -9.88 -17.90
CA PRO A 48 -0.53 -9.36 -18.66
C PRO A 48 -1.87 -10.04 -18.36
N ASP A 49 -1.87 -11.27 -17.83
CA ASP A 49 -3.09 -11.95 -17.40
C ASP A 49 -3.82 -11.15 -16.29
N ARG A 50 -3.09 -10.29 -15.56
CA ARG A 50 -3.70 -9.42 -14.55
C ARG A 50 -4.66 -8.40 -15.13
N ASP A 51 -4.47 -7.98 -16.39
CA ASP A 51 -5.34 -7.02 -17.06
C ASP A 51 -6.78 -7.56 -17.14
N THR A 52 -6.96 -8.89 -17.23
CA THR A 52 -8.28 -9.54 -17.34
C THR A 52 -9.20 -9.29 -16.14
N TRP A 53 -8.63 -9.15 -14.94
CA TRP A 53 -9.40 -8.98 -13.71
C TRP A 53 -9.16 -7.63 -13.03
N GLN A 54 -7.98 -7.02 -13.20
CA GLN A 54 -7.71 -5.67 -12.70
C GLN A 54 -8.24 -4.56 -13.59
N LYS A 55 -8.42 -4.85 -14.88
CA LYS A 55 -9.02 -3.94 -15.86
C LYS A 55 -8.41 -2.53 -15.82
N PRO A 56 -7.07 -2.39 -15.94
CA PRO A 56 -6.39 -1.14 -15.66
C PRO A 56 -6.88 0.03 -16.52
N GLU A 57 -7.29 -0.23 -17.77
CA GLU A 57 -7.85 0.78 -18.66
C GLU A 57 -9.24 1.25 -18.20
N GLU A 58 -10.06 0.36 -17.64
CA GLU A 58 -11.35 0.73 -17.05
C GLU A 58 -11.14 1.58 -15.80
N VAL A 59 -10.19 1.19 -14.94
CA VAL A 59 -9.83 1.95 -13.73
C VAL A 59 -9.38 3.36 -14.10
N ILE A 60 -8.43 3.50 -15.04
CA ILE A 60 -7.90 4.82 -15.42
C ILE A 60 -8.99 5.70 -16.04
N ARG A 61 -9.88 5.13 -16.87
CA ARG A 61 -11.02 5.88 -17.42
C ARG A 61 -11.97 6.36 -16.32
N ALA A 62 -12.27 5.49 -15.34
CA ALA A 62 -13.19 5.81 -14.25
C ALA A 62 -12.68 6.91 -13.32
N LEU A 63 -11.37 7.15 -13.27
CA LEU A 63 -10.77 8.23 -12.48
C LEU A 63 -11.00 9.62 -13.10
N GLU A 64 -11.41 9.70 -14.37
CA GLU A 64 -11.68 10.96 -15.08
C GLU A 64 -10.56 12.00 -14.92
N LEU A 65 -9.31 11.51 -14.98
CA LEU A 65 -8.13 12.33 -14.71
C LEU A 65 -8.00 13.45 -15.75
N LYS A 66 -7.79 14.67 -15.28
CA LYS A 66 -7.37 15.77 -16.14
C LYS A 66 -5.92 15.55 -16.57
N PRO A 67 -5.53 15.94 -17.80
CA PRO A 67 -4.17 15.77 -18.29
C PRO A 67 -3.07 16.42 -17.45
N ASP A 68 -3.41 17.38 -16.59
CA ASP A 68 -2.54 18.14 -15.70
C ASP A 68 -2.65 17.72 -14.22
N ALA A 69 -3.38 16.65 -13.93
CA ALA A 69 -3.60 16.19 -12.56
C ALA A 69 -2.31 15.69 -11.89
N ALA A 70 -2.21 15.88 -10.57
CA ALA A 70 -1.24 15.22 -9.72
C ALA A 70 -1.86 13.95 -9.13
N VAL A 71 -1.21 12.80 -9.27
CA VAL A 71 -1.72 11.49 -8.86
C VAL A 71 -0.67 10.78 -8.00
N ALA A 72 -1.09 10.13 -6.92
CA ALA A 72 -0.23 9.25 -6.14
C ALA A 72 -0.62 7.77 -6.37
N ASP A 73 0.36 6.95 -6.76
CA ASP A 73 0.24 5.50 -6.86
C ASP A 73 0.96 4.87 -5.66
N ILE A 74 0.19 4.40 -4.66
CA ILE A 74 0.71 3.92 -3.39
C ILE A 74 0.90 2.41 -3.45
N GLY A 75 2.14 1.95 -3.23
CA GLY A 75 2.53 0.56 -3.50
C GLY A 75 2.73 0.34 -5.00
N ALA A 76 3.43 1.27 -5.65
CA ALA A 76 3.58 1.28 -7.11
C ALA A 76 4.31 0.03 -7.65
N GLY A 77 5.10 -0.65 -6.82
CA GLY A 77 5.86 -1.83 -7.21
C GLY A 77 6.72 -1.57 -8.45
N THR A 78 6.60 -2.43 -9.45
CA THR A 78 7.32 -2.30 -10.73
C THR A 78 6.66 -1.33 -11.72
N GLY A 79 5.59 -0.65 -11.30
CA GLY A 79 4.94 0.44 -12.03
C GLY A 79 3.73 0.07 -12.88
N TYR A 80 3.08 -1.06 -12.61
CA TYR A 80 1.94 -1.55 -13.40
C TYR A 80 0.86 -0.45 -13.63
N PHE A 81 0.48 0.29 -12.59
CA PHE A 81 -0.42 1.45 -12.74
C PHE A 81 0.35 2.74 -13.02
N ALA A 82 1.44 3.03 -12.31
CA ALA A 82 2.21 4.26 -12.43
C ALA A 82 2.51 4.68 -13.89
N VAL A 83 2.99 3.77 -14.75
CA VAL A 83 3.31 4.14 -16.15
C VAL A 83 2.07 4.42 -16.99
N ARG A 84 0.93 3.81 -16.66
CA ARG A 84 -0.34 4.05 -17.35
C ARG A 84 -0.97 5.36 -16.88
N LEU A 85 -0.87 5.66 -15.58
CA LEU A 85 -1.24 6.94 -14.99
C LEU A 85 -0.42 8.08 -15.59
N ALA A 86 0.90 7.91 -15.71
CA ALA A 86 1.80 8.92 -16.29
C ALA A 86 1.39 9.27 -17.73
N ARG A 87 1.02 8.26 -18.54
CA ARG A 87 0.48 8.49 -19.89
C ARG A 87 -0.87 9.22 -19.89
N ALA A 88 -1.70 8.99 -18.89
CA ALA A 88 -3.01 9.64 -18.75
C ALA A 88 -2.90 11.12 -18.31
N VAL A 89 -1.82 11.50 -17.61
CA VAL A 89 -1.59 12.87 -17.12
C VAL A 89 -0.33 13.50 -17.71
N PRO A 90 -0.21 13.65 -19.05
CA PRO A 90 1.05 14.03 -19.71
C PRO A 90 1.58 15.42 -19.30
N ASN A 91 0.71 16.31 -18.82
CA ASN A 91 1.07 17.65 -18.33
C ASN A 91 1.08 17.72 -16.79
N GLY A 92 0.80 16.60 -16.12
CA GLY A 92 0.64 16.47 -14.69
C GLY A 92 1.88 15.89 -14.00
N ARG A 93 1.63 15.18 -12.89
CA ARG A 93 2.67 14.56 -12.07
C ARG A 93 2.20 13.23 -11.50
N VAL A 94 2.99 12.18 -11.62
CA VAL A 94 2.73 10.91 -10.91
C VAL A 94 3.75 10.68 -9.82
N TYR A 95 3.27 10.58 -8.59
CA TYR A 95 4.06 10.19 -7.43
C TYR A 95 3.90 8.68 -7.22
N ALA A 96 4.80 7.91 -7.82
CA ALA A 96 4.85 6.47 -7.61
C ALA A 96 5.65 6.17 -6.34
N VAL A 97 4.97 5.66 -5.31
CA VAL A 97 5.54 5.48 -3.97
C VAL A 97 5.53 4.00 -3.63
N ASP A 98 6.68 3.50 -3.16
CA ASP A 98 6.81 2.16 -2.61
C ASP A 98 7.78 2.19 -1.41
N VAL A 99 7.60 1.25 -0.47
CA VAL A 99 8.48 1.11 0.70
C VAL A 99 9.76 0.36 0.35
N GLU A 100 9.71 -0.47 -0.69
CA GLU A 100 10.85 -1.27 -1.16
C GLU A 100 11.70 -0.46 -2.12
N GLN A 101 12.93 -0.12 -1.71
CA GLN A 101 13.83 0.72 -2.53
C GLN A 101 14.13 0.10 -3.90
N GLU A 102 14.18 -1.24 -3.99
CA GLU A 102 14.38 -1.94 -5.26
C GLU A 102 13.22 -1.76 -6.24
N MET A 103 11.99 -1.69 -5.75
CA MET A 103 10.81 -1.40 -6.58
C MET A 103 10.89 0.00 -7.16
N VAL A 104 11.22 0.99 -6.31
CA VAL A 104 11.42 2.38 -6.75
C VAL A 104 12.52 2.44 -7.81
N ALA A 105 13.67 1.81 -7.57
CA ALA A 105 14.78 1.80 -8.52
C ALA A 105 14.43 1.08 -9.84
N TYR A 106 13.64 0.01 -9.78
CA TYR A 106 13.14 -0.69 -10.97
C TYR A 106 12.19 0.21 -11.77
N LEU A 107 11.21 0.81 -11.11
CA LEU A 107 10.24 1.70 -11.73
C LEU A 107 10.90 2.92 -12.35
N GLU A 108 11.88 3.53 -11.68
CA GLU A 108 12.65 4.63 -12.27
C GLU A 108 13.35 4.24 -13.58
N LYS A 109 13.95 3.03 -13.63
CA LYS A 109 14.58 2.52 -14.87
C LYS A 109 13.53 2.31 -15.96
N ARG A 110 12.38 1.74 -15.59
CA ARG A 110 11.25 1.53 -16.50
C ARG A 110 10.72 2.85 -17.06
N ALA A 111 10.48 3.85 -16.20
CA ALA A 111 10.01 5.17 -16.61
C ALA A 111 10.97 5.83 -17.61
N ARG A 112 12.29 5.79 -17.33
CA ARG A 112 13.32 6.28 -18.27
C ARG A 112 13.30 5.54 -19.61
N HIS A 113 13.20 4.21 -19.58
CA HIS A 113 13.13 3.38 -20.78
C HIS A 113 11.86 3.66 -21.61
N GLU A 114 10.74 3.93 -20.94
CA GLU A 114 9.46 4.26 -21.58
C GLU A 114 9.32 5.76 -21.94
N GLY A 115 10.33 6.58 -21.64
CA GLY A 115 10.34 8.02 -21.95
C GLY A 115 9.39 8.86 -21.08
N LEU A 116 9.04 8.39 -19.90
CA LEU A 116 8.16 9.06 -18.95
C LEU A 116 8.98 9.94 -18.00
N SER A 117 8.63 11.22 -17.90
CA SER A 117 9.33 12.24 -17.10
C SER A 117 8.42 13.04 -16.17
N ASN A 118 7.13 12.72 -16.20
CA ASN A 118 6.07 13.31 -15.40
C ASN A 118 5.74 12.44 -14.17
#